data_AF-A0A174I001-F1
#
_entry.id   AF-A0A174I001-F1
#
_cell.length_a   1.000
_cell.length_b   1.000
_cell.length_c   1.000
_cell.angle_alpha   90.00
_cell.angle_beta   90.00
_cell.angle_gamma   90.00
#
_symmetry.space_group_name_H-M   'P 1'
#
loop_
_entity.id
_entity.type
_entity.pdbx_description
1 polymer ?
#
loop_
_entity_poly.entity_id
_entity_poly.type
_entity_poly.pdbx_seq_one_letter_code
_entity_poly.pdbx_strand_id
1 'polypeptide(L)'
;MRINLTELVAQIQLSSEDMKYYYNKETGEFVLYDEQEYGYLEDLDSLDIIFHPEWDEEVLKSLIDIRDNEENYIEVPYCNVSRGLGDREREIEYLKVALDWCSKNDILPVNE
;
A
#
# COMPACT_ATOMS: atom_id res chain seq x y z
N MET A 1 -15.43 -2.67 8.41
CA MET A 1 -14.88 -2.76 7.04
C MET A 1 -14.52 -4.22 6.75
N ARG A 2 -14.51 -4.67 5.49
CA ARG A 2 -14.06 -6.03 5.12
C ARG A 2 -12.95 -5.93 4.09
N ILE A 3 -11.97 -6.83 4.16
CA ILE A 3 -10.83 -6.85 3.23
C ILE A 3 -10.49 -8.28 2.82
N ASN A 4 -10.13 -8.48 1.55
CA ASN A 4 -9.61 -9.77 1.10
C ASN A 4 -8.23 -10.00 1.72
N LEU A 5 -8.12 -11.02 2.58
CA LEU A 5 -6.88 -11.31 3.31
C LEU A 5 -5.76 -11.76 2.37
N THR A 6 -6.08 -12.50 1.31
CA THR A 6 -5.10 -12.93 0.31
C THR A 6 -4.49 -11.75 -0.43
N GLU A 7 -5.32 -10.77 -0.79
CA GLU A 7 -4.87 -9.56 -1.45
C GLU A 7 -4.01 -8.70 -0.51
N LEU A 8 -4.44 -8.50 0.74
CA LEU A 8 -3.64 -7.79 1.74
C LEU A 8 -2.26 -8.43 1.92
N VAL A 9 -2.20 -9.77 2.04
CA VAL A 9 -0.94 -10.50 2.16
C VAL A 9 -0.06 -10.30 0.92
N ALA A 10 -0.65 -10.28 -0.29
CA ALA A 10 0.10 -10.01 -1.51
C ALA A 10 0.75 -8.61 -1.48
N GLN A 11 0.02 -7.58 -1.04
CA GLN A 11 0.59 -6.22 -0.95
C GLN A 11 1.69 -6.12 0.11
N ILE A 12 1.53 -6.79 1.26
CA ILE A 12 2.59 -6.85 2.29
C ILE A 12 3.86 -7.51 1.73
N GLN A 13 3.71 -8.55 0.91
CA GLN A 13 4.84 -9.24 0.27
C GLN A 13 5.56 -8.39 -0.78
N LEU A 14 4.82 -7.53 -1.49
CA LEU A 14 5.37 -6.62 -2.50
C LEU A 14 5.95 -5.33 -1.88
N SER A 15 5.55 -4.99 -0.66
CA SER A 15 6.00 -3.79 0.04
C SER A 15 7.51 -3.83 0.31
N SER A 16 8.15 -2.68 0.20
CA SER A 16 9.56 -2.45 0.52
C SER A 16 9.72 -1.12 1.27
N GLU A 17 10.96 -0.73 1.58
CA GLU A 17 11.22 0.56 2.21
C GLU A 17 10.78 1.73 1.31
N ASP A 18 11.03 1.62 0.00
CA ASP A 18 10.74 2.68 -0.99
C ASP A 18 9.36 2.52 -1.67
N MET A 19 8.82 1.29 -1.74
CA MET A 19 7.52 0.99 -2.34
C MET A 19 6.53 0.55 -1.27
N LYS A 20 5.63 1.44 -0.89
CA LYS A 20 4.58 1.23 0.12
C LYS A 20 3.24 1.01 -0.55
N TYR A 21 2.30 0.41 0.17
CA TYR A 21 0.93 0.31 -0.30
C TYR A 21 0.02 0.97 0.72
N TYR A 22 -1.05 1.60 0.25
CA TYR A 22 -2.09 2.18 1.10
C TYR A 22 -3.44 1.56 0.73
N TYR A 23 -4.25 1.30 1.73
CA TYR A 23 -5.62 0.85 1.55
C TYR A 23 -6.56 2.05 1.61
N ASN A 24 -7.29 2.31 0.51
CA ASN A 24 -8.32 3.34 0.46
C ASN A 24 -9.59 2.82 1.14
N LYS A 25 -10.03 3.47 2.22
CA LYS A 25 -11.22 3.08 2.99
C LYS A 25 -12.55 3.34 2.29
N GLU A 26 -12.56 4.24 1.32
CA GLU A 26 -13.75 4.62 0.56
C GLU A 26 -13.99 3.69 -0.63
N THR A 27 -12.93 3.36 -1.39
CA THR A 27 -13.03 2.50 -2.57
C THR A 27 -12.82 1.02 -2.24
N GLY A 28 -12.05 0.73 -1.17
CA GLY A 28 -11.64 -0.62 -0.80
C GLY A 28 -10.47 -1.16 -1.63
N GLU A 29 -9.76 -0.29 -2.34
CA GLU A 29 -8.64 -0.66 -3.22
C GLU A 29 -7.28 -0.41 -2.56
N PHE A 30 -6.27 -1.16 -3.01
CA PHE A 30 -4.87 -0.92 -2.64
C PHE A 30 -4.20 -0.04 -3.70
N VAL A 31 -3.57 1.03 -3.23
CA VAL A 31 -2.85 1.99 -4.06
C VAL A 31 -1.36 1.88 -3.75
N LEU A 32 -0.56 1.78 -4.81
CA LEU A 32 0.89 1.84 -4.70
C LEU A 32 1.32 3.29 -4.39
N TYR A 33 2.17 3.42 -3.39
CA TYR A 33 2.86 4.65 -3.03
C TYR A 33 4.36 4.42 -3.20
N ASP A 34 4.93 5.00 -4.24
CA ASP A 34 6.38 5.05 -4.41
C ASP A 34 6.90 6.35 -3.78
N GLU A 35 7.77 6.22 -2.77
CA GLU A 35 8.29 7.37 -2.02
C GLU A 35 9.13 8.31 -2.91
N GLN A 36 9.77 7.78 -3.96
CA GLN A 36 10.51 8.59 -4.91
C GLN A 36 9.55 9.39 -5.80
N GLU A 37 8.50 8.75 -6.33
CA GLU A 37 7.49 9.43 -7.14
C GLU A 37 6.73 10.49 -6.32
N TYR A 38 6.39 10.17 -5.08
CA TYR A 38 5.74 11.13 -4.21
C TYR A 38 6.65 12.32 -3.86
N GLY A 39 7.95 12.09 -3.64
CA GLY A 39 8.91 13.16 -3.37
C GLY A 39 8.94 14.24 -4.45
N TYR A 40 8.80 13.86 -5.73
CA TYR A 40 8.68 14.89 -6.77
C TYR A 40 7.35 15.64 -6.67
N LEU A 41 6.23 15.02 -6.26
CA LEU A 41 4.95 15.72 -6.12
C LEU A 41 4.98 16.85 -5.06
N GLU A 42 5.81 16.73 -4.02
CA GLU A 42 5.99 17.79 -3.03
C GLU A 42 6.73 19.02 -3.59
N ASP A 43 7.64 18.80 -4.54
CA ASP A 43 8.46 19.84 -5.16
C ASP A 43 7.80 20.50 -6.39
N LEU A 44 6.73 19.91 -6.93
CA LEU A 44 6.04 20.40 -8.13
C LEU A 44 4.89 21.35 -7.76
N ASP A 45 5.03 22.64 -8.08
CA ASP A 45 3.85 23.48 -8.31
C ASP A 45 3.07 22.83 -9.47
N SER A 46 1.78 22.55 -9.27
CA SER A 46 0.79 21.84 -10.12
C SER A 46 0.88 21.90 -11.68
N LEU A 47 1.75 22.72 -12.27
CA LEU A 47 2.08 22.78 -13.70
C LEU A 47 3.23 21.88 -14.15
N ASP A 48 4.08 21.37 -13.24
CA ASP A 48 5.26 20.58 -13.64
C ASP A 48 5.01 19.05 -13.67
N ILE A 49 3.85 18.58 -13.21
CA ILE A 49 3.39 17.18 -13.33
C ILE A 49 3.35 16.71 -14.80
N ILE A 50 3.27 17.65 -15.74
CA ILE A 50 3.28 17.41 -17.20
C ILE A 50 4.65 16.90 -17.70
N PHE A 51 5.74 17.02 -16.91
CA PHE A 51 7.10 16.69 -17.36
C PHE A 51 7.55 15.24 -17.11
N HIS A 52 6.72 14.38 -16.53
CA HIS A 52 6.98 12.94 -16.38
C HIS A 52 6.00 12.10 -17.22
N PRO A 53 6.12 12.10 -18.56
CA PRO A 53 5.26 11.29 -19.45
C PRO A 53 5.39 9.77 -19.24
N GLU A 54 6.40 9.34 -18.48
CA GLU A 54 6.58 7.96 -18.03
C GLU A 54 5.68 7.56 -16.87
N TRP A 55 5.10 8.53 -16.15
CA TRP A 55 4.19 8.24 -15.05
C TRP A 55 2.79 8.01 -15.59
N ASP A 56 2.22 6.89 -15.16
CA ASP A 56 0.84 6.58 -15.50
C ASP A 56 -0.08 7.63 -14.87
N GLU A 57 -1.00 8.18 -15.65
CA GLU A 57 -1.97 9.18 -15.20
C GLU A 57 -2.79 8.65 -14.01
N GLU A 58 -3.04 7.34 -13.95
CA GLU A 58 -3.75 6.71 -12.83
C GLU A 58 -2.91 6.71 -11.54
N VAL A 59 -1.60 6.46 -11.65
CA VAL A 59 -0.68 6.50 -10.50
C VAL A 59 -0.58 7.91 -9.95
N LEU A 60 -0.40 8.90 -10.84
CA LEU A 60 -0.37 10.32 -10.47
C LEU A 60 -1.63 10.77 -9.73
N LYS A 61 -2.81 10.42 -10.26
CA LYS A 61 -4.09 10.73 -9.61
C LYS A 61 -4.19 10.10 -8.23
N SER A 62 -3.73 8.86 -8.09
CA SER A 62 -3.80 8.14 -6.83
C SER A 62 -2.86 8.73 -5.78
N LEU A 63 -1.65 9.14 -6.17
CA LEU A 63 -0.71 9.81 -5.27
C LEU A 63 -1.22 11.21 -4.84
N ILE A 64 -1.82 11.97 -5.76
CA ILE A 64 -2.48 13.25 -5.44
C ILE A 64 -3.64 13.03 -4.48
N ASP A 65 -4.45 11.99 -4.69
CA ASP A 65 -5.58 11.67 -3.82
C ASP A 65 -5.12 11.24 -2.43
N ILE A 66 -4.03 10.49 -2.31
CA ILE A 66 -3.39 10.18 -1.01
C ILE A 66 -2.94 11.47 -0.30
N ARG A 67 -2.29 12.40 -1.02
CA ARG A 67 -1.85 13.68 -0.43
C ARG A 67 -3.01 14.52 0.08
N ASP A 68 -4.06 14.65 -0.74
CA ASP A 68 -5.17 15.57 -0.46
C ASP A 68 -6.20 14.97 0.50
N ASN A 69 -6.24 13.63 0.64
CA ASN A 69 -7.18 12.89 1.48
C ASN A 69 -6.49 11.81 2.34
N GLU A 70 -5.35 12.12 2.96
CA GLU A 70 -4.52 11.16 3.72
C GLU A 70 -5.35 10.38 4.78
N GLU A 71 -6.34 11.05 5.39
CA GLU A 71 -7.20 10.43 6.40
C GLU A 71 -8.07 9.30 5.84
N ASN A 72 -8.27 9.20 4.52
CA ASN A 72 -9.04 8.14 3.88
C ASN A 72 -8.20 6.88 3.62
N TYR A 73 -6.90 6.96 3.84
CA TYR A 73 -5.97 5.88 3.58
C TYR A 73 -5.43 5.26 4.88
N ILE A 74 -5.07 3.98 4.80
CA ILE A 74 -4.33 3.28 5.86
C ILE A 74 -3.11 2.63 5.23
N GLU A 75 -1.92 2.97 5.70
CA GLU A 75 -0.67 2.34 5.25
C GLU A 75 -0.69 0.83 5.53
N VAL A 76 -0.41 0.03 4.51
CA VAL A 76 -0.22 -1.43 4.59
C VAL A 76 1.11 -1.71 5.30
N PRO A 77 1.16 -2.69 6.21
CA PRO A 77 2.36 -2.90 7.01
C PRO A 77 3.49 -3.49 6.15
N TYR A 78 4.67 -2.91 6.25
CA TYR A 78 5.90 -3.52 5.70
C TYR A 78 6.43 -4.62 6.62
N CYS A 79 6.79 -5.78 6.05
CA CYS A 79 7.39 -6.89 6.80
C CYS A 79 8.57 -7.51 6.04
N ASN A 80 9.78 -7.34 6.59
CA ASN A 80 10.97 -7.99 6.06
C ASN A 80 11.09 -9.42 6.60
N VAL A 81 10.50 -10.38 5.88
CA VAL A 81 10.55 -11.79 6.25
C VAL A 81 11.86 -12.44 5.80
N SER A 82 12.53 -13.13 6.71
CA SER A 82 13.82 -13.78 6.46
C SER A 82 13.78 -14.76 5.28
N ARG A 83 14.74 -14.63 4.36
CA ARG A 83 14.94 -15.55 3.22
C ARG A 83 15.41 -16.95 3.63
N GLY A 84 15.84 -17.13 4.89
CA GLY A 84 16.25 -18.43 5.43
C GLY A 84 15.08 -19.32 5.86
N LEU A 85 13.87 -18.77 5.92
CA LEU A 85 12.64 -19.51 6.23
C LEU A 85 12.11 -20.25 5.01
N GLY A 86 11.46 -21.39 5.24
CA GLY A 86 10.71 -22.10 4.20
C GLY A 86 9.46 -21.32 3.78
N ASP A 87 8.93 -21.61 2.59
CA ASP A 87 7.77 -20.90 2.01
C ASP A 87 6.58 -20.81 2.98
N ARG A 88 6.24 -21.93 3.62
CA ARG A 88 5.15 -22.01 4.59
C ARG A 88 5.39 -21.15 5.83
N GLU A 89 6.62 -21.07 6.31
CA GLU A 89 6.96 -20.24 7.47
C GLU A 89 6.87 -18.76 7.11
N ARG A 90 7.31 -18.38 5.91
CA ARG A 90 7.19 -17.01 5.41
C ARG A 90 5.73 -16.59 5.27
N GLU A 91 4.90 -17.45 4.70
CA GLU A 91 3.45 -17.22 4.57
C GLU A 91 2.79 -17.00 5.94
N ILE A 92 3.17 -17.78 6.96
CA ILE A 92 2.67 -17.61 8.32
C ILE A 92 3.05 -16.24 8.90
N GLU A 93 4.28 -15.77 8.67
CA GLU A 93 4.70 -14.45 9.14
C GLU A 93 3.90 -13.32 8.47
N TYR A 94 3.71 -13.38 7.16
CA TYR A 94 2.87 -12.40 6.46
C TYR A 94 1.42 -12.41 6.95
N LEU A 95 0.84 -13.60 7.16
CA LEU A 95 -0.53 -13.74 7.69
C LEU A 95 -0.65 -13.16 9.10
N LYS A 96 0.33 -13.38 9.99
CA LYS A 96 0.31 -12.78 11.33
C LYS A 96 0.28 -11.26 11.26
N VAL A 97 1.13 -10.67 10.42
CA VAL A 97 1.20 -9.22 10.24
C VAL A 97 -0.10 -8.68 9.66
N ALA A 98 -0.66 -9.33 8.64
CA ALA A 98 -1.92 -8.96 8.03
C ALA A 98 -3.08 -8.98 9.06
N LEU A 99 -3.17 -10.03 9.88
CA LEU A 99 -4.20 -10.16 10.90
C LEU A 99 -4.05 -9.13 12.04
N ASP A 100 -2.81 -8.86 12.47
CA ASP A 100 -2.53 -7.83 13.47
C ASP A 100 -2.91 -6.43 12.95
N TRP A 101 -2.58 -6.12 11.69
CA TRP A 101 -2.97 -4.87 11.06
C TRP A 101 -4.49 -4.73 10.91
N CYS A 102 -5.18 -5.78 10.48
CA CYS A 102 -6.65 -5.80 10.44
C CYS A 102 -7.25 -5.54 11.82
N SER A 103 -6.72 -6.20 12.86
CA SER A 103 -7.18 -6.03 14.24
C SER A 103 -6.97 -4.60 14.76
N LYS A 104 -5.83 -3.97 14.43
CA LYS A 104 -5.53 -2.59 14.86
C LYS A 104 -6.42 -1.54 14.21
N ASN A 105 -6.96 -1.85 13.04
CA ASN A 105 -7.76 -0.92 12.24
C ASN A 105 -9.26 -1.28 12.22
N ASP A 106 -9.72 -2.20 13.09
CA ASP A 106 -11.12 -2.67 13.15
C ASP A 106 -11.64 -3.19 11.78
N ILE A 107 -10.79 -3.90 11.04
CA ILE A 107 -11.07 -4.48 9.73
C ILE A 107 -11.33 -5.98 9.89
N LEU A 108 -12.42 -6.47 9.30
CA LEU A 108 -12.73 -7.89 9.27
C LEU A 108 -12.05 -8.54 8.04
N PRO A 109 -11.02 -9.38 8.21
CA PRO A 109 -10.42 -10.11 7.10
C PRO A 109 -11.38 -11.20 6.61
N VAL A 110 -11.52 -11.32 5.29
CA VAL A 110 -12.28 -12.39 4.63
C VAL A 110 -11.39 -13.15 3.65
N ASN A 111 -11.63 -14.45 3.53
CA ASN A 111 -11.03 -15.28 2.48
C ASN A 111 -12.09 -15.44 1.40
N GLU A 112 -12.04 -14.60 0.37
CA GLU A 112 -12.92 -14.67 -0.81
C GLU A 112 -12.20 -15.32 -1.98
#